data_AF-A0A9P1HSL8-F1
#
_entry.id   AF-A0A9P1HSL8-F1
#
_cell.length_a   1.000
_cell.length_b   1.000
_cell.length_c   1.000
_cell.angle_alpha   90.00
_cell.angle_beta   90.00
_cell.angle_gamma   90.00
#
_symmetry.space_group_name_H-M   'P 1'
#
loop_
_entity.id
_entity.type
_entity.pdbx_description
1 polymer ?
#
loop_
_entity_poly.entity_id
_entity_poly.type
_entity_poly.pdbx_seq_one_letter_code
_entity_poly.pdbx_strand_id
1 'polypeptide(L)'
;MDFDPCEYQPQIFLEWKMIFVGIIGLITALVSILHNCLMFYTFNTSHVLRKRNLTYLMWISGCDVFISLCYIAIMCMQVYTDYYESLFLFYLWHYFIRFAFTVSHITLSGASFLLMAASIERYLQSTGDNRAIKLFRLLATHRTVVVIICFVASIILKGTVFFEVAVVTYPNCTDLSSMGLVTVRLFPSPVADIAWKFWIRKIVTVFLPFVVLAYFNAAIVMNVRKTDRDQTVKALVLFVTVGQRPNSEGGADFKTSQKRCREWRGEATRLRNRLRTVTRMLVMVVCCYLLSNIIDVVVSFIETIDFALLEEYGGVYAVMTDISSFLPILACALRLPIYCVNDKVIRREVIRKVHKLIQRACVCCPGLSVVLRFRRKLYDPEREAEKLFGISSPRESIPHNHLEIKSYGMGSLIMARASLSTQLEYQQLTKFQNGDVL
;
A
#
# COMPACT_ATOMS: atom_id res chain seq x y z
N MET A 1 41.68 2.24 -23.58
CA MET A 1 41.61 0.88 -23.01
C MET A 1 40.62 0.12 -23.87
N ASP A 2 40.94 -1.09 -24.30
CA ASP A 2 39.96 -1.92 -24.99
C ASP A 2 38.86 -2.28 -23.99
N PHE A 3 37.62 -1.94 -24.33
CA PHE A 3 36.47 -2.17 -23.46
C PHE A 3 35.83 -3.50 -23.83
N ASP A 4 35.80 -4.44 -22.89
CA ASP A 4 35.17 -5.74 -23.09
C ASP A 4 33.63 -5.56 -23.01
N PRO A 5 32.88 -5.79 -24.11
CA PRO A 5 31.42 -5.65 -24.10
C PRO A 5 30.71 -6.67 -23.21
N CYS A 6 31.45 -7.63 -22.65
CA CYS A 6 30.97 -8.65 -21.74
C CYS A 6 31.40 -8.44 -20.27
N GLU A 7 32.00 -7.29 -19.91
CA GLU A 7 32.30 -6.98 -18.50
C GLU A 7 31.00 -6.80 -17.69
N TYR A 8 30.81 -7.63 -16.66
CA TYR A 8 29.64 -7.57 -15.78
C TYR A 8 29.75 -6.42 -14.78
N GLN A 9 28.81 -5.49 -14.80
CA GLN A 9 28.76 -4.36 -13.85
C GLN A 9 27.72 -4.61 -12.75
N PRO A 10 28.12 -4.92 -11.50
CA PRO A 10 27.18 -5.11 -10.38
C PRO A 10 26.54 -3.78 -9.94
N GLN A 11 25.45 -3.87 -9.18
CA GLN A 11 24.73 -2.69 -8.71
C GLN A 11 25.56 -1.77 -7.79
N ILE A 12 25.42 -0.46 -8.01
CA ILE A 12 25.96 0.60 -7.14
C ILE A 12 25.49 0.38 -5.69
N PHE A 13 26.42 0.43 -4.73
CA PHE A 13 26.18 0.19 -3.30
C PHE A 13 25.65 -1.22 -2.92
N LEU A 14 26.12 -2.27 -3.59
CA LEU A 14 25.70 -3.67 -3.40
C LEU A 14 25.60 -4.13 -1.92
N GLU A 15 26.57 -3.80 -1.06
CA GLU A 15 26.51 -4.16 0.38
C GLU A 15 25.32 -3.51 1.10
N TRP A 16 25.09 -2.21 0.86
CA TRP A 16 23.95 -1.49 1.42
C TRP A 16 22.63 -2.07 0.89
N LYS A 17 22.58 -2.42 -0.40
CA LYS A 17 21.43 -3.09 -1.03
C LYS A 17 21.16 -4.45 -0.40
N MET A 18 22.19 -5.23 -0.09
CA MET A 18 22.05 -6.53 0.60
C MET A 18 21.44 -6.37 2.00
N ILE A 19 21.86 -5.37 2.78
CA ILE A 19 21.27 -5.09 4.09
C ILE A 19 19.83 -4.53 3.95
N PHE A 20 19.64 -3.51 3.11
CA PHE A 20 18.38 -2.76 3.03
C PHE A 20 17.29 -3.49 2.24
N VAL A 21 17.57 -3.93 1.01
CA VAL A 21 16.62 -4.66 0.16
C VAL A 21 16.67 -6.16 0.44
N GLY A 22 17.87 -6.72 0.55
CA GLY A 22 18.09 -8.16 0.74
C GLY A 22 17.60 -8.67 2.10
N ILE A 23 17.87 -7.97 3.21
CA ILE A 23 17.48 -8.41 4.56
C ILE A 23 16.24 -7.66 5.07
N ILE A 24 16.30 -6.34 5.21
CA ILE A 24 15.18 -5.55 5.78
C ILE A 24 13.94 -5.60 4.85
N GLY A 25 14.16 -5.50 3.55
CA GLY A 25 13.14 -5.67 2.51
C GLY A 25 12.48 -7.04 2.54
N LEU A 26 13.24 -8.13 2.54
CA LEU A 26 12.71 -9.49 2.63
C LEU A 26 11.88 -9.70 3.91
N ILE A 27 12.41 -9.32 5.08
CA ILE A 27 11.70 -9.46 6.36
C ILE A 27 10.37 -8.69 6.32
N THR A 28 10.37 -7.46 5.79
CA THR A 28 9.16 -6.64 5.66
C THR A 28 8.16 -7.24 4.68
N ALA A 29 8.62 -7.80 3.56
CA ALA A 29 7.77 -8.51 2.60
C ALA A 29 7.16 -9.79 3.19
N LEU A 30 7.92 -10.59 3.94
CA LEU A 30 7.41 -11.79 4.63
C LEU A 30 6.37 -11.43 5.71
N VAL A 31 6.62 -10.38 6.50
CA VAL A 31 5.64 -9.84 7.45
C VAL A 31 4.39 -9.33 6.74
N SER A 32 4.53 -8.64 5.61
CA SER A 32 3.41 -8.19 4.77
C SER A 32 2.58 -9.35 4.23
N ILE A 33 3.21 -10.40 3.72
CA ILE A 33 2.52 -11.63 3.25
C ILE A 33 1.74 -12.26 4.41
N LEU A 34 2.37 -12.47 5.56
CA LEU A 34 1.71 -13.04 6.74
C LEU A 34 0.52 -12.20 7.21
N HIS A 35 0.70 -10.88 7.32
CA HIS A 35 -0.33 -9.94 7.75
C HIS A 35 -1.52 -9.89 6.78
N ASN A 36 -1.27 -9.82 5.48
CA ASN A 36 -2.32 -9.65 4.49
C ASN A 36 -3.02 -10.97 4.13
N CYS A 37 -2.33 -12.11 4.13
CA CYS A 37 -2.96 -13.44 4.11
C CYS A 37 -3.91 -13.63 5.32
N LEU A 38 -3.47 -13.25 6.52
CA LEU A 38 -4.29 -13.33 7.74
C LEU A 38 -5.52 -12.41 7.67
N MET A 39 -5.37 -11.20 7.13
CA MET A 39 -6.49 -10.28 6.89
C MET A 39 -7.48 -10.81 5.85
N PHE A 40 -6.99 -11.27 4.69
CA PHE A 40 -7.80 -11.84 3.62
C PHE A 40 -8.60 -13.06 4.10
N TYR A 41 -7.95 -13.99 4.79
CA TYR A 41 -8.60 -15.14 5.42
C TYR A 41 -9.64 -14.73 6.46
N THR A 42 -9.33 -13.72 7.30
CA THR A 42 -10.25 -13.25 8.34
C THR A 42 -11.48 -12.54 7.76
N PHE A 43 -11.33 -11.75 6.70
CA PHE A 43 -12.45 -11.10 6.00
C PHE A 43 -13.37 -12.12 5.32
N ASN A 44 -12.81 -13.09 4.58
CA ASN A 44 -13.60 -14.13 3.91
C ASN A 44 -14.38 -15.01 4.92
N THR A 45 -13.71 -15.44 6.00
CA THR A 45 -14.25 -16.45 6.92
C THR A 45 -15.00 -15.88 8.15
N SER A 46 -14.97 -14.57 8.42
CA SER A 46 -15.76 -13.98 9.51
C SER A 46 -17.10 -13.44 9.02
N HIS A 47 -18.19 -14.13 9.40
CA HIS A 47 -19.56 -13.70 9.12
C HIS A 47 -19.86 -12.28 9.66
N VAL A 48 -19.24 -11.89 10.78
CA VAL A 48 -19.38 -10.56 11.40
C VAL A 48 -18.75 -9.47 10.52
N LEU A 49 -17.59 -9.75 9.90
CA LEU A 49 -16.92 -8.79 9.01
C LEU A 49 -17.56 -8.76 7.62
N ARG A 50 -18.06 -9.90 7.12
CA ARG A 50 -18.83 -9.97 5.88
C ARG A 50 -20.07 -9.06 5.93
N LYS A 51 -20.82 -9.09 7.04
CA LYS A 51 -21.94 -8.17 7.32
C LYS A 51 -21.55 -6.68 7.45
N ARG A 52 -20.26 -6.33 7.47
CA ARG A 52 -19.77 -4.94 7.47
C ARG A 52 -19.40 -4.42 6.07
N ASN A 53 -19.61 -5.21 5.02
CA ASN A 53 -19.46 -4.80 3.60
C ASN A 53 -18.07 -4.19 3.28
N LEU A 54 -17.00 -4.79 3.82
CA LEU A 54 -15.62 -4.31 3.67
C LEU A 54 -14.93 -4.80 2.38
N THR A 55 -15.69 -5.01 1.30
CA THR A 55 -15.26 -5.72 0.07
C THR A 55 -13.97 -5.17 -0.53
N TYR A 56 -13.82 -3.85 -0.65
CA TYR A 56 -12.59 -3.24 -1.18
C TYR A 56 -11.36 -3.57 -0.33
N LEU A 57 -11.48 -3.56 1.00
CA LEU A 57 -10.35 -3.84 1.91
C LEU A 57 -9.90 -5.30 1.82
N MET A 58 -10.83 -6.21 1.53
CA MET A 58 -10.54 -7.62 1.28
C MET A 58 -9.74 -7.79 -0.01
N TRP A 59 -10.19 -7.20 -1.13
CA TRP A 59 -9.46 -7.27 -2.40
C TRP A 59 -8.09 -6.57 -2.34
N ILE A 60 -7.98 -5.43 -1.64
CA ILE A 60 -6.70 -4.78 -1.35
C ILE A 60 -5.77 -5.74 -0.60
N SER A 61 -6.23 -6.40 0.48
CA SER A 61 -5.40 -7.40 1.20
C SER A 61 -5.03 -8.64 0.35
N GLY A 62 -5.74 -8.91 -0.74
CA GLY A 62 -5.30 -9.89 -1.75
C GLY A 62 -4.17 -9.33 -2.63
N CYS A 63 -4.35 -8.10 -3.13
CA CYS A 63 -3.35 -7.38 -3.94
C CYS A 63 -2.01 -7.25 -3.19
N ASP A 64 -2.04 -6.92 -1.91
CA ASP A 64 -0.86 -6.71 -1.07
C ASP A 64 0.04 -7.95 -0.98
N VAL A 65 -0.56 -9.15 -0.98
CA VAL A 65 0.18 -10.42 -0.97
C VAL A 65 0.91 -10.61 -2.30
N PHE A 66 0.25 -10.37 -3.44
CA PHE A 66 0.89 -10.46 -4.76
C PHE A 66 1.99 -9.40 -4.93
N ILE A 67 1.77 -8.15 -4.48
CA ILE A 67 2.80 -7.09 -4.48
C ILE A 67 4.03 -7.52 -3.67
N SER A 68 3.81 -8.07 -2.47
CA SER A 68 4.89 -8.51 -1.58
C SER A 68 5.66 -9.73 -2.13
N LEU A 69 4.97 -10.66 -2.80
CA LEU A 69 5.60 -11.78 -3.50
C LEU A 69 6.43 -11.30 -4.70
N CYS A 70 5.90 -10.36 -5.50
CA CYS A 70 6.63 -9.80 -6.63
C CYS A 70 7.85 -8.98 -6.18
N TYR A 71 7.78 -8.28 -5.05
CA TYR A 71 8.95 -7.60 -4.47
C TYR A 71 10.10 -8.58 -4.18
N ILE A 72 9.81 -9.74 -3.57
CA ILE A 72 10.84 -10.76 -3.32
C ILE A 72 11.40 -11.31 -4.65
N ALA A 73 10.51 -11.64 -5.59
CA ALA A 73 10.86 -12.24 -6.87
C ALA A 73 11.65 -11.31 -7.81
N ILE A 74 11.56 -9.99 -7.62
CA ILE A 74 12.27 -9.00 -8.43
C ILE A 74 13.45 -8.41 -7.68
N MET A 75 13.20 -7.79 -6.51
CA MET A 75 14.20 -7.01 -5.78
C MET A 75 15.19 -7.90 -5.03
N CYS A 76 14.68 -8.77 -4.14
CA CYS A 76 15.56 -9.60 -3.30
C CYS A 76 16.33 -10.61 -4.16
N MET A 77 15.70 -11.22 -5.17
CA MET A 77 16.37 -12.15 -6.09
C MET A 77 17.48 -11.48 -6.92
N GLN A 78 17.32 -10.24 -7.38
CA GLN A 78 18.41 -9.55 -8.10
C GLN A 78 19.58 -9.26 -7.15
N VAL A 79 19.33 -8.68 -5.98
CA VAL A 79 20.40 -8.42 -4.99
C VAL A 79 21.14 -9.69 -4.57
N TYR A 80 20.45 -10.82 -4.42
CA TYR A 80 21.10 -12.10 -4.11
C TYR A 80 21.86 -12.70 -5.29
N THR A 81 21.42 -12.43 -6.53
CA THR A 81 22.17 -12.82 -7.72
C THR A 81 23.51 -12.09 -7.74
N ASP A 82 23.49 -10.78 -7.55
CA ASP A 82 24.64 -9.90 -7.63
C ASP A 82 25.60 -10.11 -6.43
N TYR A 83 25.08 -10.31 -5.22
CA TYR A 83 25.87 -10.46 -3.98
C TYR A 83 26.51 -11.86 -3.81
N TYR A 84 25.89 -12.91 -4.37
CA TYR A 84 26.41 -14.28 -4.30
C TYR A 84 26.92 -14.80 -5.66
N GLU A 85 27.03 -13.93 -6.67
CA GLU A 85 27.45 -14.23 -8.05
C GLU A 85 26.76 -15.47 -8.66
N SER A 86 25.50 -15.69 -8.26
CA SER A 86 24.85 -16.99 -8.39
C SER A 86 24.13 -17.15 -9.74
N LEU A 87 24.79 -17.84 -10.69
CA LEU A 87 24.22 -18.16 -12.00
C LEU A 87 22.84 -18.85 -11.93
N PHE A 88 22.57 -19.66 -10.89
CA PHE A 88 21.26 -20.27 -10.70
C PHE A 88 20.17 -19.22 -10.41
N LEU A 89 20.47 -18.24 -9.53
CA LEU A 89 19.55 -17.13 -9.25
C LEU A 89 19.40 -16.20 -10.47
N PHE A 90 20.50 -15.96 -11.21
CA PHE A 90 20.51 -15.18 -12.44
C PHE A 90 19.53 -15.70 -13.49
N TYR A 91 19.61 -17.00 -13.83
CA TYR A 91 18.70 -17.62 -14.79
C TYR A 91 17.26 -17.71 -14.26
N LEU A 92 17.08 -18.01 -12.97
CA LEU A 92 15.76 -18.07 -12.33
C LEU A 92 15.05 -16.70 -12.33
N TRP A 93 15.79 -15.63 -12.07
CA TRP A 93 15.32 -14.25 -12.13
C TRP A 93 14.96 -13.88 -13.57
N HIS A 94 15.87 -14.06 -14.52
CA HIS A 94 15.61 -13.77 -15.95
C HIS A 94 14.41 -14.55 -16.53
N TYR A 95 14.14 -15.77 -16.05
CA TYR A 95 12.98 -16.55 -16.45
C TYR A 95 11.64 -15.95 -15.94
N PHE A 96 11.59 -15.51 -14.67
CA PHE A 96 10.33 -15.03 -14.06
C PHE A 96 10.13 -13.50 -14.10
N ILE A 97 11.19 -12.70 -14.30
CA ILE A 97 11.17 -11.24 -14.16
C ILE A 97 10.05 -10.57 -14.96
N ARG A 98 9.89 -10.89 -16.24
CA ARG A 98 8.86 -10.29 -17.12
C ARG A 98 7.43 -10.51 -16.59
N PHE A 99 7.16 -11.69 -16.04
CA PHE A 99 5.86 -12.04 -15.46
C PHE A 99 5.65 -11.35 -14.10
N ALA A 100 6.60 -11.49 -13.17
CA ALA A 100 6.54 -10.89 -11.84
C ALA A 100 6.40 -9.35 -11.92
N PHE A 101 7.15 -8.71 -12.82
CA PHE A 101 7.12 -7.27 -13.06
C PHE A 101 5.75 -6.80 -13.58
N THR A 102 5.17 -7.52 -14.54
CA THR A 102 3.84 -7.22 -15.09
C THR A 102 2.75 -7.40 -14.03
N VAL A 103 2.77 -8.52 -13.29
CA VAL A 103 1.79 -8.80 -12.22
C VAL A 103 1.88 -7.76 -11.11
N SER A 104 3.09 -7.37 -10.70
CA SER A 104 3.33 -6.29 -9.73
C SER A 104 2.66 -4.99 -10.18
N HIS A 105 2.90 -4.55 -11.43
CA HIS A 105 2.35 -3.30 -11.93
C HIS A 105 0.83 -3.30 -12.10
N ILE A 106 0.23 -4.39 -12.60
CA ILE A 106 -1.24 -4.53 -12.67
C ILE A 106 -1.83 -4.48 -11.26
N THR A 107 -1.19 -5.13 -10.29
CA THR A 107 -1.71 -5.27 -8.93
C THR A 107 -1.54 -3.99 -8.11
N LEU A 108 -0.43 -3.26 -8.28
CA LEU A 108 -0.21 -1.95 -7.65
C LEU A 108 -1.23 -0.92 -8.15
N SER A 109 -1.49 -0.89 -9.47
CA SER A 109 -2.56 -0.08 -10.07
C SER A 109 -3.95 -0.52 -9.58
N GLY A 110 -4.20 -1.83 -9.48
CA GLY A 110 -5.46 -2.37 -8.98
C GLY A 110 -5.72 -1.95 -7.53
N ALA A 111 -4.70 -2.06 -6.67
CA ALA A 111 -4.77 -1.63 -5.27
C ALA A 111 -5.03 -0.12 -5.14
N SER A 112 -4.37 0.73 -5.94
CA SER A 112 -4.60 2.18 -5.90
C SER A 112 -6.01 2.56 -6.39
N PHE A 113 -6.52 1.91 -7.44
CA PHE A 113 -7.88 2.12 -7.95
C PHE A 113 -8.96 1.62 -6.96
N LEU A 114 -8.74 0.48 -6.30
CA LEU A 114 -9.62 -0.02 -5.23
C LEU A 114 -9.60 0.91 -4.01
N LEU A 115 -8.45 1.52 -3.70
CA LEU A 115 -8.32 2.50 -2.61
C LEU A 115 -9.02 3.83 -2.96
N MET A 116 -8.96 4.28 -4.23
CA MET A 116 -9.79 5.39 -4.72
C MET A 116 -11.27 5.07 -4.56
N ALA A 117 -11.74 3.92 -5.04
CA ALA A 117 -13.14 3.52 -4.96
C ALA A 117 -13.65 3.46 -3.51
N ALA A 118 -12.84 2.92 -2.59
CA ALA A 118 -13.15 2.91 -1.16
C ALA A 118 -13.23 4.33 -0.56
N SER A 119 -12.36 5.25 -0.99
CA SER A 119 -12.30 6.63 -0.52
C SER A 119 -13.46 7.47 -1.05
N ILE A 120 -13.80 7.30 -2.33
CA ILE A 120 -14.99 7.87 -2.96
C ILE A 120 -16.25 7.40 -2.23
N GLU A 121 -16.40 6.09 -1.95
CA GLU A 121 -17.55 5.59 -1.20
C GLU A 121 -17.66 6.24 0.19
N ARG A 122 -16.55 6.39 0.93
CA ARG A 122 -16.58 7.04 2.26
C ARG A 122 -16.82 8.54 2.19
N TYR A 123 -16.31 9.24 1.19
CA TYR A 123 -16.60 10.65 0.98
C TYR A 123 -18.09 10.87 0.66
N LEU A 124 -18.66 10.09 -0.27
CA LEU A 124 -20.09 10.14 -0.60
C LEU A 124 -20.97 9.78 0.61
N GLN A 125 -20.56 8.78 1.41
CA GLN A 125 -21.26 8.40 2.64
C GLN A 125 -21.11 9.43 3.78
N SER A 126 -20.12 10.33 3.70
CA SER A 126 -19.95 11.47 4.61
C SER A 126 -20.63 12.75 4.11
N THR A 127 -21.15 12.76 2.88
CA THR A 127 -21.68 13.96 2.21
C THR A 127 -23.19 13.85 2.07
N GLY A 128 -23.94 14.81 2.62
CA GLY A 128 -25.39 14.72 2.78
C GLY A 128 -26.22 14.94 1.51
N ASP A 129 -25.60 15.18 0.36
CA ASP A 129 -26.27 15.66 -0.84
C ASP A 129 -27.11 14.60 -1.55
N ASN A 130 -28.29 14.98 -2.03
CA ASN A 130 -29.16 14.08 -2.79
C ASN A 130 -28.50 13.47 -4.05
N ARG A 131 -27.53 14.17 -4.66
CA ARG A 131 -26.70 13.62 -5.76
C ARG A 131 -25.70 12.58 -5.24
N ALA A 132 -25.01 12.86 -4.14
CA ALA A 132 -24.08 11.93 -3.50
C ALA A 132 -24.79 10.67 -2.99
N ILE A 133 -26.01 10.80 -2.45
CA ILE A 133 -26.85 9.67 -1.98
C ILE A 133 -27.25 8.75 -3.14
N LYS A 134 -27.60 9.29 -4.32
CA LYS A 134 -27.87 8.48 -5.53
C LYS A 134 -26.63 7.71 -5.99
N LEU A 135 -25.48 8.38 -6.07
CA LEU A 135 -24.21 7.76 -6.49
C LEU A 135 -23.71 6.72 -5.48
N PHE A 136 -23.78 7.02 -4.18
CA PHE A 136 -23.48 6.07 -3.11
C PHE A 136 -24.35 4.81 -3.20
N ARG A 137 -25.66 4.95 -3.49
CA ARG A 137 -26.56 3.79 -3.67
C ARG A 137 -26.12 2.90 -4.83
N LEU A 138 -25.73 3.49 -5.96
CA LEU A 138 -25.22 2.76 -7.14
C LEU A 138 -23.94 1.98 -6.79
N LEU A 139 -22.93 2.66 -6.23
CA LEU A 139 -21.66 2.04 -5.82
C LEU A 139 -21.86 0.95 -4.77
N ALA A 140 -22.69 1.20 -3.74
CA ALA A 140 -22.92 0.26 -2.65
C ALA A 140 -23.66 -1.02 -3.08
N THR A 141 -24.54 -0.94 -4.08
CA THR A 141 -25.21 -2.09 -4.69
C THR A 141 -24.28 -2.88 -5.60
N HIS A 142 -23.50 -2.21 -6.46
CA HIS A 142 -22.70 -2.86 -7.51
C HIS A 142 -21.19 -2.96 -7.20
N ARG A 143 -20.78 -2.99 -5.92
CA ARG A 143 -19.36 -3.03 -5.50
C ARG A 143 -18.50 -4.06 -6.24
N THR A 144 -19.02 -5.26 -6.48
CA THR A 144 -18.28 -6.32 -7.21
C THR A 144 -17.96 -5.91 -8.64
N VAL A 145 -18.87 -5.19 -9.31
CA VAL A 145 -18.66 -4.63 -10.66
C VAL A 145 -17.59 -3.53 -10.60
N VAL A 146 -17.62 -2.67 -9.58
CA VAL A 146 -16.58 -1.63 -9.36
C VAL A 146 -15.19 -2.28 -9.18
N VAL A 147 -15.10 -3.36 -8.37
CA VAL A 147 -13.86 -4.13 -8.20
C VAL A 147 -13.36 -4.70 -9.54
N ILE A 148 -14.24 -5.31 -10.34
CA ILE A 148 -13.91 -5.85 -11.66
C ILE A 148 -13.41 -4.73 -12.60
N ILE A 149 -14.07 -3.58 -12.63
CA ILE A 149 -13.66 -2.41 -13.42
C ILE A 149 -12.26 -1.93 -13.00
N CYS A 150 -11.95 -1.87 -11.70
CA CYS A 150 -10.60 -1.51 -11.23
C CYS A 150 -9.51 -2.47 -11.76
N PHE A 151 -9.76 -3.78 -11.72
CA PHE A 151 -8.81 -4.77 -12.24
C PHE A 151 -8.70 -4.72 -13.77
N VAL A 152 -9.80 -4.63 -14.51
CA VAL A 152 -9.80 -4.53 -15.98
C VAL A 152 -9.07 -3.26 -16.44
N ALA A 153 -9.31 -2.10 -15.81
CA ALA A 153 -8.59 -0.87 -16.11
C ALA A 153 -7.08 -1.00 -15.86
N SER A 154 -6.68 -1.68 -14.77
CA SER A 154 -5.27 -1.91 -14.47
C SER A 154 -4.60 -2.87 -15.45
N ILE A 155 -5.31 -3.91 -15.92
CA ILE A 155 -4.83 -4.82 -16.97
C ILE A 155 -4.64 -4.06 -18.28
N ILE A 156 -5.55 -3.17 -18.67
CA ILE A 156 -5.43 -2.35 -19.89
C ILE A 156 -4.25 -1.38 -19.80
N LEU A 157 -4.08 -0.68 -18.68
CA LEU A 157 -3.08 0.38 -18.51
C LEU A 157 -1.66 -0.12 -18.21
N LYS A 158 -1.52 -1.32 -17.62
CA LYS A 158 -0.22 -1.90 -17.22
C LYS A 158 0.09 -3.26 -17.84
N GLY A 159 -0.86 -4.00 -18.40
CA GLY A 159 -0.59 -5.28 -19.08
C GLY A 159 0.30 -5.14 -20.32
N THR A 160 0.28 -3.96 -20.96
CA THR A 160 1.20 -3.60 -22.06
C THR A 160 2.68 -3.64 -21.66
N VAL A 161 3.01 -3.53 -20.37
CA VAL A 161 4.39 -3.62 -19.85
C VAL A 161 5.05 -4.96 -20.18
N PHE A 162 4.28 -6.06 -20.29
CA PHE A 162 4.83 -7.37 -20.64
C PHE A 162 5.49 -7.43 -22.03
N PHE A 163 4.97 -6.63 -22.97
CA PHE A 163 5.50 -6.50 -24.34
C PHE A 163 6.60 -5.44 -24.44
N GLU A 164 6.64 -4.50 -23.50
CA GLU A 164 7.64 -3.42 -23.45
C GLU A 164 8.95 -3.85 -22.77
N VAL A 165 8.96 -4.89 -21.95
CA VAL A 165 10.17 -5.46 -21.34
C VAL A 165 10.51 -6.77 -22.03
N ALA A 166 11.66 -6.82 -22.69
CA ALA A 166 12.26 -8.03 -23.23
C ALA A 166 13.51 -8.43 -22.43
N VAL A 167 13.81 -9.73 -22.42
CA VAL A 167 15.13 -10.25 -22.02
C VAL A 167 15.86 -10.58 -23.31
N VAL A 168 17.10 -10.08 -23.43
CA VAL A 168 18.01 -10.31 -24.55
C VAL A 168 19.15 -11.20 -24.07
N THR A 169 19.55 -12.15 -24.91
CA THR A 169 20.68 -13.06 -24.68
C THR A 169 21.84 -12.64 -25.58
N TYR A 170 23.03 -12.41 -25.01
CA TYR A 170 24.22 -12.03 -25.76
C TYR A 170 25.11 -13.26 -25.99
N PRO A 171 25.13 -13.86 -27.20
CA PRO A 171 25.81 -15.14 -27.44
C PRO A 171 27.33 -15.06 -27.35
N ASN A 172 27.90 -13.86 -27.36
CA ASN A 172 29.34 -13.62 -27.23
C ASN A 172 29.79 -13.49 -25.78
N CYS A 173 28.87 -13.40 -24.82
CA CYS A 173 29.16 -13.16 -23.40
C CYS A 173 28.76 -14.35 -22.54
N THR A 174 29.62 -14.73 -21.59
CA THR A 174 29.36 -15.83 -20.65
C THR A 174 28.74 -15.32 -19.35
N ASP A 175 28.38 -16.26 -18.48
CA ASP A 175 28.09 -16.03 -17.07
C ASP A 175 27.03 -14.92 -16.83
N LEU A 176 27.29 -13.99 -15.91
CA LEU A 176 26.35 -12.92 -15.53
C LEU A 176 26.15 -11.85 -16.62
N SER A 177 26.96 -11.86 -17.69
CA SER A 177 26.81 -10.96 -18.85
C SER A 177 26.02 -11.59 -20.00
N SER A 178 25.68 -12.88 -19.91
CA SER A 178 24.99 -13.62 -20.98
C SER A 178 23.55 -13.18 -21.24
N MET A 179 22.91 -12.46 -20.30
CA MET A 179 21.53 -11.98 -20.40
C MET A 179 21.37 -10.56 -19.83
N GLY A 180 20.46 -9.78 -20.42
CA GLY A 180 20.06 -8.48 -19.89
C GLY A 180 18.62 -8.11 -20.25
N LEU A 181 18.05 -7.12 -19.56
CA LEU A 181 16.73 -6.57 -19.88
C LEU A 181 16.86 -5.38 -20.82
N VAL A 182 15.93 -5.23 -21.77
CA VAL A 182 15.83 -4.04 -22.64
C VAL A 182 14.39 -3.56 -22.76
N THR A 183 14.20 -2.26 -22.97
CA THR A 183 12.87 -1.67 -23.21
C THR A 183 12.54 -1.59 -24.70
N VAL A 184 11.53 -2.31 -25.15
CA VAL A 184 11.09 -2.39 -26.55
C VAL A 184 10.00 -1.33 -26.85
N ARG A 185 9.98 -0.80 -28.08
CA ARG A 185 8.91 0.11 -28.56
C ARG A 185 7.62 -0.67 -28.79
N LEU A 186 6.50 -0.19 -28.25
CA LEU A 186 5.19 -0.81 -28.40
C LEU A 186 4.47 -0.35 -29.68
N PHE A 187 4.73 0.90 -30.10
CA PHE A 187 4.14 1.49 -31.31
C PHE A 187 5.23 1.82 -32.36
N PRO A 188 4.95 1.67 -33.67
CA PRO A 188 5.89 2.04 -34.73
C PRO A 188 6.27 3.53 -34.72
N SER A 189 5.31 4.41 -34.39
CA SER A 189 5.50 5.85 -34.29
C SER A 189 6.10 6.25 -32.93
N PRO A 190 7.31 6.85 -32.86
CA PRO A 190 7.96 7.18 -31.58
C PRO A 190 7.13 8.10 -30.67
N VAL A 191 6.40 9.06 -31.26
CA VAL A 191 5.56 10.01 -30.51
C VAL A 191 4.44 9.30 -29.74
N ALA A 192 3.79 8.29 -30.33
CA ALA A 192 2.74 7.52 -29.65
C ALA A 192 3.32 6.60 -28.55
N ASP A 193 4.52 6.04 -28.76
CA ASP A 193 5.22 5.25 -27.74
C ASP A 193 5.55 6.10 -26.51
N ILE A 194 6.06 7.31 -26.71
CA ILE A 194 6.33 8.28 -25.64
C ILE A 194 5.03 8.73 -24.96
N ALA A 195 4.01 9.11 -25.73
CA ALA A 195 2.73 9.58 -25.20
C ALA A 195 2.00 8.51 -24.37
N TRP A 196 2.03 7.24 -24.80
CA TRP A 196 1.45 6.13 -24.05
C TRP A 196 2.21 5.82 -22.76
N LYS A 197 3.53 5.60 -22.88
CA LYS A 197 4.37 5.12 -21.77
C LYS A 197 4.60 6.17 -20.67
N PHE A 198 4.93 7.40 -21.06
CA PHE A 198 5.31 8.46 -20.11
C PHE A 198 4.12 9.32 -19.70
N TRP A 199 3.28 9.77 -20.65
CA TRP A 199 2.19 10.69 -20.34
C TRP A 199 0.94 9.96 -19.84
N ILE A 200 0.24 9.25 -20.73
CA ILE A 200 -1.07 8.63 -20.43
C ILE A 200 -0.96 7.65 -19.25
N ARG A 201 0.00 6.73 -19.28
CA ARG A 201 0.16 5.74 -18.20
C ARG A 201 0.48 6.38 -16.85
N LYS A 202 1.44 7.32 -16.76
CA LYS A 202 1.78 7.93 -15.46
C LYS A 202 0.64 8.79 -14.93
N ILE A 203 0.03 9.62 -15.77
CA ILE A 203 -1.12 10.45 -15.38
C ILE A 203 -2.22 9.58 -14.79
N VAL A 204 -2.63 8.50 -15.45
CA VAL A 204 -3.77 7.69 -15.01
C VAL A 204 -3.43 6.71 -13.88
N THR A 205 -2.18 6.23 -13.77
CA THR A 205 -1.81 5.17 -12.79
C THR A 205 -0.96 5.62 -11.60
N VAL A 206 -0.38 6.82 -11.62
CA VAL A 206 0.47 7.39 -10.55
C VAL A 206 -0.14 8.70 -10.03
N PHE A 207 -0.21 9.74 -10.88
CA PHE A 207 -0.65 11.06 -10.46
C PHE A 207 -2.15 11.12 -10.10
N LEU A 208 -3.03 10.54 -10.93
CA LEU A 208 -4.48 10.53 -10.69
C LEU A 208 -4.84 9.84 -9.37
N PRO A 209 -4.37 8.62 -9.04
CA PRO A 209 -4.60 8.02 -7.72
C PRO A 209 -4.10 8.88 -6.58
N PHE A 210 -2.89 9.45 -6.67
CA PHE A 210 -2.33 10.27 -5.60
C PHE A 210 -3.17 11.53 -5.34
N VAL A 211 -3.49 12.31 -6.38
CA VAL A 211 -4.28 13.55 -6.26
C VAL A 211 -5.70 13.28 -5.77
N VAL A 212 -6.37 12.26 -6.33
CA VAL A 212 -7.74 11.88 -5.95
C VAL A 212 -7.79 11.41 -4.49
N LEU A 213 -6.83 10.60 -4.06
CA LEU A 213 -6.73 10.14 -2.68
C LEU A 213 -6.40 11.28 -1.72
N ALA A 214 -5.45 12.16 -2.06
CA ALA A 214 -5.12 13.32 -1.24
C ALA A 214 -6.34 14.25 -1.03
N TYR A 215 -7.06 14.57 -2.12
CA TYR A 215 -8.27 15.39 -2.07
C TYR A 215 -9.37 14.76 -1.21
N PHE A 216 -9.76 13.51 -1.48
CA PHE A 216 -10.85 12.88 -0.73
C PHE A 216 -10.47 12.62 0.73
N ASN A 217 -9.21 12.30 1.03
CA ASN A 217 -8.74 12.09 2.40
C ASN A 217 -8.80 13.39 3.20
N ALA A 218 -8.32 14.52 2.64
CA ALA A 218 -8.43 15.84 3.25
C ALA A 218 -9.90 16.24 3.46
N ALA A 219 -10.76 16.06 2.46
CA ALA A 219 -12.18 16.38 2.53
C ALA A 219 -12.93 15.53 3.58
N ILE A 220 -12.61 14.23 3.69
CA ILE A 220 -13.12 13.35 4.74
C ILE A 220 -12.68 13.82 6.13
N VAL A 221 -11.39 14.16 6.33
CA VAL A 221 -10.88 14.65 7.62
C VAL A 221 -11.57 15.95 8.03
N MET A 222 -11.78 16.88 7.10
CA MET A 222 -12.49 18.14 7.36
C MET A 222 -13.98 17.92 7.70
N ASN A 223 -14.67 17.05 6.96
CA ASN A 223 -16.07 16.68 7.26
C ASN A 223 -16.21 15.96 8.61
N VAL A 224 -15.27 15.09 8.98
CA VAL A 224 -15.23 14.44 10.30
C VAL A 224 -14.99 15.47 11.41
N ARG A 225 -14.04 16.40 11.24
CA ARG A 225 -13.77 17.49 12.21
C ARG A 225 -14.97 18.43 12.40
N LYS A 226 -15.72 18.74 11.32
CA LYS A 226 -16.98 19.49 11.42
C LYS A 226 -18.04 18.70 12.17
N THR A 227 -18.25 17.43 11.82
CA THR A 227 -19.25 16.54 12.44
C THR A 227 -19.00 16.29 13.94
N ASP A 228 -17.75 16.23 14.39
CA ASP A 228 -17.42 16.15 15.83
C ASP A 228 -17.84 17.43 16.57
N ARG A 229 -17.46 18.60 16.06
CA ARG A 229 -17.83 19.91 16.62
C ARG A 229 -19.35 20.07 16.75
N ASP A 230 -20.07 19.74 15.66
CA ASP A 230 -21.53 19.79 15.60
C ASP A 230 -22.17 18.84 16.63
N GLN A 231 -21.52 17.72 16.97
CA GLN A 231 -22.00 16.81 18.01
C GLN A 231 -21.70 17.29 19.43
N THR A 232 -20.56 17.91 19.69
CA THR A 232 -20.28 18.53 21.00
C THR A 232 -21.32 19.62 21.29
N VAL A 233 -21.60 20.49 20.31
CA VAL A 233 -22.65 21.52 20.42
C VAL A 233 -24.03 20.88 20.64
N LYS A 234 -24.41 19.86 19.86
CA LYS A 234 -25.71 19.18 20.03
C LYS A 234 -25.83 18.41 21.34
N ALA A 235 -24.74 17.88 21.89
CA ALA A 235 -24.72 17.27 23.22
C ALA A 235 -24.90 18.31 24.33
N LEU A 236 -24.22 19.46 24.23
CA LEU A 236 -24.35 20.57 25.18
C LEU A 236 -25.77 21.16 25.17
N VAL A 237 -26.33 21.43 23.97
CA VAL A 237 -27.72 21.89 23.83
C VAL A 237 -28.72 20.86 24.34
N LEU A 238 -28.51 19.55 24.08
CA LEU A 238 -29.36 18.49 24.62
C LEU A 238 -29.30 18.42 26.16
N PHE A 239 -28.11 18.61 26.74
CA PHE A 239 -27.93 18.66 28.20
C PHE A 239 -28.72 19.82 28.82
N VAL A 240 -28.56 21.04 28.28
CA VAL A 240 -29.31 22.23 28.76
C VAL A 240 -30.82 22.07 28.56
N THR A 241 -31.28 21.62 27.39
CA THR A 241 -32.72 21.58 27.05
C THR A 241 -33.49 20.40 27.66
N VAL A 242 -32.81 19.31 28.07
CA VAL A 242 -33.46 18.10 28.62
C VAL A 242 -33.14 17.89 30.11
N GLY A 243 -32.06 18.48 30.64
CA GLY A 243 -31.68 18.38 32.04
C GLY A 243 -32.62 19.09 33.03
N GLN A 244 -33.66 19.78 32.55
CA GLN A 244 -34.47 20.73 33.33
C GLN A 244 -35.98 20.42 33.37
N ARG A 245 -36.39 19.15 33.16
CA ARG A 245 -37.77 18.69 33.39
C ARG A 245 -37.84 17.59 34.46
N PRO A 246 -37.86 17.95 35.76
CA PRO A 246 -38.36 17.06 36.79
C PRO A 246 -39.87 16.80 36.60
N ASN A 247 -40.33 15.66 37.12
CA ASN A 247 -41.73 15.28 37.39
C ASN A 247 -42.80 15.66 36.35
N SER A 248 -43.16 14.70 35.49
CA SER A 248 -44.46 14.70 34.81
C SER A 248 -44.92 13.26 34.55
N GLU A 249 -46.12 12.91 35.01
CA GLU A 249 -46.59 11.53 35.13
C GLU A 249 -47.15 10.97 33.81
N GLY A 250 -46.26 10.76 32.83
CA GLY A 250 -46.62 10.18 31.54
C GLY A 250 -47.18 8.76 31.63
N GLY A 251 -48.33 8.54 30.99
CA GLY A 251 -49.01 7.24 30.88
C GLY A 251 -48.22 6.16 30.13
N ALA A 252 -48.75 4.93 30.14
CA ALA A 252 -48.05 3.74 29.66
C ALA A 252 -47.61 3.80 28.18
N ASP A 253 -48.44 4.37 27.30
CA ASP A 253 -48.08 4.54 25.88
C ASP A 253 -46.95 5.56 25.66
N PHE A 254 -46.99 6.69 26.38
CA PHE A 254 -45.91 7.68 26.36
C PHE A 254 -44.57 7.06 26.80
N LYS A 255 -44.57 6.25 27.86
CA LYS A 255 -43.39 5.49 28.32
C LYS A 255 -42.90 4.50 27.25
N THR A 256 -43.82 3.83 26.55
CA THR A 256 -43.51 2.85 25.49
C THR A 256 -42.90 3.52 24.25
N SER A 257 -43.51 4.62 23.78
CA SER A 257 -42.98 5.42 22.67
C SER A 257 -41.63 6.07 23.04
N GLN A 258 -41.46 6.56 24.26
CA GLN A 258 -40.17 7.07 24.73
C GLN A 258 -39.08 5.98 24.76
N LYS A 259 -39.41 4.75 25.19
CA LYS A 259 -38.48 3.60 25.16
C LYS A 259 -38.01 3.30 23.73
N ARG A 260 -38.95 3.18 22.78
CA ARG A 260 -38.66 2.92 21.36
C ARG A 260 -37.77 4.01 20.74
N CYS A 261 -38.02 5.28 21.06
CA CYS A 261 -37.19 6.40 20.64
C CYS A 261 -35.78 6.41 21.26
N ARG A 262 -35.62 6.01 22.53
CA ARG A 262 -34.30 5.83 23.17
C ARG A 262 -33.51 4.69 22.51
N GLU A 263 -34.17 3.58 22.20
CA GLU A 263 -33.57 2.41 21.57
C GLU A 263 -33.07 2.70 20.15
N TRP A 264 -33.92 3.29 19.29
CA TRP A 264 -33.54 3.72 17.94
C TRP A 264 -32.40 4.74 17.95
N ARG A 265 -32.43 5.73 18.88
CA ARG A 265 -31.33 6.69 19.08
C ARG A 265 -30.02 5.98 19.48
N GLY A 266 -30.11 4.95 20.33
CA GLY A 266 -28.98 4.10 20.71
C GLY A 266 -28.39 3.34 19.53
N GLU A 267 -29.22 2.73 18.68
CA GLU A 267 -28.78 2.03 17.48
C GLU A 267 -28.16 2.98 16.44
N ALA A 268 -28.81 4.11 16.15
CA ALA A 268 -28.28 5.13 15.25
C ALA A 268 -26.91 5.67 15.72
N THR A 269 -26.73 5.80 17.04
CA THR A 269 -25.44 6.19 17.65
C THR A 269 -24.39 5.09 17.51
N ARG A 270 -24.75 3.83 17.77
CA ARG A 270 -23.87 2.66 17.56
C ARG A 270 -23.43 2.53 16.09
N LEU A 271 -24.34 2.76 15.14
CA LEU A 271 -24.03 2.75 13.70
C LEU A 271 -23.08 3.90 13.32
N ARG A 272 -23.35 5.13 13.79
CA ARG A 272 -22.49 6.30 13.54
C ARG A 272 -21.08 6.12 14.10
N ASN A 273 -20.93 5.52 15.27
CA ASN A 273 -19.62 5.24 15.86
C ASN A 273 -18.87 4.15 15.07
N ARG A 274 -19.55 3.09 14.61
CA ARG A 274 -18.96 2.09 13.70
C ARG A 274 -18.47 2.72 12.39
N LEU A 275 -19.25 3.65 11.82
CA LEU A 275 -18.88 4.40 10.62
C LEU A 275 -17.63 5.25 10.86
N ARG A 276 -17.59 6.05 11.93
CA ARG A 276 -16.39 6.83 12.33
C ARG A 276 -15.14 5.96 12.48
N THR A 277 -15.25 4.78 13.11
CA THR A 277 -14.12 3.84 13.21
C THR A 277 -13.61 3.41 11.84
N VAL A 278 -14.49 3.00 10.92
CA VAL A 278 -14.09 2.60 9.55
C VAL A 278 -13.53 3.79 8.76
N THR A 279 -14.06 5.00 8.97
CA THR A 279 -13.55 6.22 8.33
C THR A 279 -12.15 6.58 8.83
N ARG A 280 -11.90 6.62 10.15
CA ARG A 280 -10.55 6.84 10.70
C ARG A 280 -9.56 5.77 10.22
N MET A 281 -10.00 4.51 10.21
CA MET A 281 -9.22 3.39 9.71
C MET A 281 -8.84 3.53 8.23
N LEU A 282 -9.77 3.94 7.36
CA LEU A 282 -9.47 4.19 5.95
C LEU A 282 -8.55 5.40 5.78
N VAL A 283 -8.82 6.52 6.47
CA VAL A 283 -7.96 7.71 6.47
C VAL A 283 -6.51 7.36 6.80
N MET A 284 -6.28 6.54 7.83
CA MET A 284 -4.92 6.08 8.18
C MET A 284 -4.27 5.21 7.08
N VAL A 285 -5.02 4.33 6.41
CA VAL A 285 -4.50 3.55 5.27
C VAL A 285 -4.22 4.44 4.05
N VAL A 286 -5.05 5.45 3.78
CA VAL A 286 -4.84 6.39 2.67
C VAL A 286 -3.66 7.33 2.96
N CYS A 287 -3.51 7.85 4.18
CA CYS A 287 -2.31 8.57 4.60
C CYS A 287 -1.05 7.70 4.43
N CYS A 288 -1.10 6.43 4.87
CA CYS A 288 0.03 5.52 4.75
C CYS A 288 0.38 5.22 3.28
N TYR A 289 -0.62 5.03 2.41
CA TYR A 289 -0.39 4.90 0.96
C TYR A 289 0.23 6.17 0.37
N LEU A 290 -0.31 7.36 0.65
CA LEU A 290 0.21 8.63 0.14
C LEU A 290 1.65 8.87 0.60
N LEU A 291 1.96 8.67 1.88
CA LEU A 291 3.33 8.78 2.41
C LEU A 291 4.30 7.78 1.78
N SER A 292 3.85 6.55 1.51
CA SER A 292 4.69 5.53 0.89
C SER A 292 4.88 5.68 -0.63
N ASN A 293 4.04 6.48 -1.30
CA ASN A 293 4.12 6.71 -2.75
C ASN A 293 4.52 8.17 -3.10
N ILE A 294 4.66 9.08 -2.12
CA ILE A 294 5.10 10.46 -2.38
C ILE A 294 6.47 10.50 -3.06
N ILE A 295 7.36 9.60 -2.65
CA ILE A 295 8.72 9.46 -3.18
C ILE A 295 8.71 8.99 -4.65
N ASP A 296 7.87 8.00 -4.98
CA ASP A 296 7.61 7.61 -6.37
C ASP A 296 7.06 8.80 -7.17
N VAL A 297 5.99 9.45 -6.69
CA VAL A 297 5.33 10.57 -7.39
C VAL A 297 6.29 11.73 -7.64
N VAL A 298 7.08 12.15 -6.65
CA VAL A 298 8.02 13.27 -6.76
C VAL A 298 9.04 13.01 -7.86
N VAL A 299 9.63 11.81 -7.93
CA VAL A 299 10.69 11.59 -8.91
C VAL A 299 10.16 11.05 -10.22
N SER A 300 9.03 10.33 -10.24
CA SER A 300 8.25 10.06 -11.46
C SER A 300 7.87 11.35 -12.22
N PHE A 301 7.84 12.50 -11.53
CA PHE A 301 7.71 13.84 -12.11
C PHE A 301 9.05 14.42 -12.61
N ILE A 302 10.17 14.22 -11.90
CA ILE A 302 11.50 14.59 -12.43
C ILE A 302 11.80 13.79 -13.72
N GLU A 303 11.47 12.50 -13.79
CA GLU A 303 11.61 11.64 -14.99
C GLU A 303 10.92 12.20 -16.24
N THR A 304 9.90 13.04 -16.05
CA THR A 304 9.10 13.64 -17.13
C THR A 304 9.54 15.05 -17.49
N ILE A 305 10.52 15.62 -16.78
CA ILE A 305 11.05 16.97 -17.00
C ILE A 305 12.51 16.89 -17.45
N ASP A 306 13.35 16.17 -16.71
CA ASP A 306 14.79 16.09 -16.96
C ASP A 306 15.34 14.75 -16.47
N PHE A 307 15.83 13.94 -17.41
CA PHE A 307 16.48 12.66 -17.13
C PHE A 307 17.99 12.83 -16.85
N ALA A 308 18.65 13.79 -17.51
CA ALA A 308 20.10 14.00 -17.39
C ALA A 308 20.49 14.43 -15.97
N LEU A 309 19.62 15.21 -15.30
CA LEU A 309 19.75 15.56 -13.89
C LEU A 309 19.71 14.34 -12.94
N LEU A 310 19.33 13.13 -13.39
CA LEU A 310 19.49 11.90 -12.62
C LEU A 310 20.73 11.09 -13.00
N GLU A 311 21.20 11.22 -14.24
CA GLU A 311 22.46 10.65 -14.73
C GLU A 311 23.63 11.25 -13.95
N GLU A 312 23.69 12.59 -13.83
CA GLU A 312 24.67 13.32 -13.00
C GLU A 312 24.70 12.89 -11.51
N TYR A 313 23.58 12.37 -11.00
CA TYR A 313 23.41 11.98 -9.60
C TYR A 313 23.04 10.50 -9.43
N GLY A 314 23.58 9.62 -10.29
CA GLY A 314 23.25 8.19 -10.35
C GLY A 314 23.29 7.45 -9.00
N GLY A 315 24.21 7.80 -8.10
CA GLY A 315 24.27 7.24 -6.74
C GLY A 315 23.15 7.71 -5.80
N VAL A 316 22.77 8.99 -5.84
CA VAL A 316 21.66 9.55 -5.04
C VAL A 316 20.32 9.00 -5.55
N TYR A 317 20.25 8.81 -6.86
CA TYR A 317 19.19 8.09 -7.55
C TYR A 317 19.12 6.63 -7.09
N ALA A 318 20.21 5.85 -7.10
CA ALA A 318 20.21 4.45 -6.65
C ALA A 318 19.72 4.19 -5.19
N VAL A 319 19.49 5.24 -4.39
CA VAL A 319 19.06 5.13 -2.98
C VAL A 319 17.54 5.32 -2.75
N MET A 320 16.82 6.37 -3.23
CA MET A 320 15.35 6.32 -3.02
C MET A 320 14.74 5.27 -3.93
N THR A 321 15.40 4.87 -5.00
CA THR A 321 14.85 3.88 -5.92
C THR A 321 14.54 2.57 -5.20
N ASP A 322 15.38 2.24 -4.23
CA ASP A 322 15.17 1.11 -3.34
C ASP A 322 14.21 1.48 -2.19
N ILE A 323 14.21 2.74 -1.71
CA ILE A 323 13.27 3.20 -0.66
C ILE A 323 11.82 3.31 -1.19
N SER A 324 11.57 3.70 -2.44
CA SER A 324 10.26 3.70 -3.11
C SER A 324 9.83 2.31 -3.53
N SER A 325 10.77 1.39 -3.74
CA SER A 325 10.48 -0.04 -3.78
C SER A 325 9.96 -0.53 -2.42
N PHE A 326 10.62 -0.10 -1.34
CA PHE A 326 10.40 -0.59 0.03
C PHE A 326 9.17 0.01 0.73
N LEU A 327 8.96 1.32 0.63
CA LEU A 327 7.91 2.04 1.36
C LEU A 327 6.48 1.52 1.07
N PRO A 328 6.09 1.16 -0.17
CA PRO A 328 4.82 0.50 -0.45
C PRO A 328 4.68 -0.86 0.25
N ILE A 329 5.76 -1.64 0.35
CA ILE A 329 5.76 -2.93 1.08
C ILE A 329 5.62 -2.70 2.58
N LEU A 330 6.29 -1.67 3.13
CA LEU A 330 6.12 -1.26 4.52
C LEU A 330 4.67 -0.82 4.80
N ALA A 331 4.03 -0.07 3.91
CA ALA A 331 2.60 0.26 4.02
C ALA A 331 1.69 -0.99 3.99
N CYS A 332 2.02 -1.98 3.15
CA CYS A 332 1.32 -3.26 3.13
C CYS A 332 1.50 -4.03 4.45
N ALA A 333 2.72 -4.05 5.03
CA ALA A 333 2.98 -4.64 6.34
C ALA A 333 2.24 -3.93 7.48
N LEU A 334 2.15 -2.58 7.44
CA LEU A 334 1.45 -1.75 8.43
C LEU A 334 -0.08 -1.84 8.36
N ARG A 335 -0.66 -2.37 7.28
CA ARG A 335 -2.12 -2.43 7.06
C ARG A 335 -2.86 -3.22 8.15
N LEU A 336 -2.35 -4.38 8.58
CA LEU A 336 -2.93 -5.14 9.71
C LEU A 336 -2.83 -4.36 11.05
N PRO A 337 -1.66 -3.83 11.46
CA PRO A 337 -1.54 -2.92 12.60
C PRO A 337 -2.56 -1.77 12.59
N ILE A 338 -2.70 -1.05 11.47
CA ILE A 338 -3.66 0.07 11.32
C ILE A 338 -5.11 -0.41 11.58
N TYR A 339 -5.50 -1.57 11.03
CA TYR A 339 -6.83 -2.16 11.26
C TYR A 339 -7.04 -2.59 12.72
N CYS A 340 -6.04 -3.19 13.37
CA CYS A 340 -6.13 -3.67 14.75
C CYS A 340 -6.12 -2.55 15.81
N VAL A 341 -5.44 -1.43 15.53
CA VAL A 341 -5.46 -0.23 16.39
C VAL A 341 -6.84 0.45 16.31
N ASN A 342 -7.36 0.66 15.10
CA ASN A 342 -8.61 1.40 14.90
C ASN A 342 -9.87 0.60 15.28
N ASP A 343 -9.96 -0.69 14.93
CA ASP A 343 -11.20 -1.45 15.04
C ASP A 343 -11.14 -2.63 16.03
N LYS A 344 -11.76 -2.43 17.22
CA LYS A 344 -11.89 -3.44 18.28
C LYS A 344 -12.71 -4.68 17.89
N VAL A 345 -13.39 -4.72 16.74
CA VAL A 345 -14.03 -5.94 16.21
C VAL A 345 -13.03 -6.70 15.34
N ILE A 346 -12.37 -6.03 14.38
CA ILE A 346 -11.33 -6.66 13.54
C ILE A 346 -10.25 -7.27 14.43
N ARG A 347 -9.73 -6.52 15.42
CA ARG A 347 -8.73 -7.03 16.36
C ARG A 347 -9.16 -8.31 17.08
N ARG A 348 -10.41 -8.40 17.53
CA ARG A 348 -10.94 -9.59 18.22
C ARG A 348 -11.21 -10.77 17.29
N GLU A 349 -11.61 -10.52 16.03
CA GLU A 349 -11.71 -11.56 15.02
C GLU A 349 -10.31 -12.13 14.68
N VAL A 350 -9.34 -11.26 14.39
CA VAL A 350 -7.96 -11.65 14.06
C VAL A 350 -7.31 -12.43 15.20
N ILE A 351 -7.34 -11.94 16.45
CA ILE A 351 -6.76 -12.64 17.60
C ILE A 351 -7.40 -14.04 17.78
N ARG A 352 -8.73 -14.16 17.62
CA ARG A 352 -9.42 -15.46 17.68
C ARG A 352 -9.05 -16.40 16.53
N LYS A 353 -8.68 -15.88 15.36
CA LYS A 353 -8.17 -16.69 14.22
C LYS A 353 -6.73 -17.12 14.47
N VAL A 354 -5.86 -16.20 14.90
CA VAL A 354 -4.46 -16.48 15.28
C VAL A 354 -4.37 -17.54 16.38
N HIS A 355 -5.13 -17.42 17.47
CA HIS A 355 -5.14 -18.43 18.53
C HIS A 355 -5.58 -19.81 18.00
N LYS A 356 -6.54 -19.88 17.07
CA LYS A 356 -6.95 -21.15 16.45
C LYS A 356 -5.90 -21.74 15.51
N LEU A 357 -5.12 -20.90 14.82
CA LEU A 357 -4.00 -21.35 13.99
C LEU A 357 -2.84 -21.86 14.85
N ILE A 358 -2.44 -21.12 15.88
CA ILE A 358 -1.43 -21.54 16.86
C ILE A 358 -1.85 -22.85 17.54
N GLN A 359 -3.10 -22.95 18.00
CA GLN A 359 -3.60 -24.18 18.64
C GLN A 359 -3.56 -25.39 17.70
N ARG A 360 -3.79 -25.22 16.39
CA ARG A 360 -3.61 -26.30 15.39
C ARG A 360 -2.14 -26.65 15.21
N ALA A 361 -1.27 -25.67 15.04
CA ALA A 361 0.18 -25.89 14.92
C ALA A 361 0.78 -26.61 16.14
N CYS A 362 0.35 -26.26 17.37
CA CYS A 362 0.77 -26.95 18.59
C CYS A 362 0.25 -28.40 18.73
N VAL A 363 -0.80 -28.78 18.01
CA VAL A 363 -1.24 -30.20 17.92
C VAL A 363 -0.38 -30.96 16.90
N CYS A 364 0.07 -30.31 15.83
CA CYS A 364 1.01 -30.88 14.86
C CYS A 364 2.46 -30.96 15.39
N CYS A 365 2.85 -30.11 16.35
CA CYS A 365 4.21 -30.03 16.87
C CYS A 365 4.23 -29.95 18.42
N PRO A 366 4.36 -31.09 19.14
CA PRO A 366 4.24 -31.13 20.61
C PRO A 366 5.22 -30.24 21.38
N GLY A 367 6.46 -30.07 20.87
CA GLY A 367 7.52 -29.30 21.56
C GLY A 367 7.18 -27.83 21.82
N LEU A 368 6.40 -27.19 20.94
CA LEU A 368 6.01 -25.78 21.10
C LEU A 368 4.97 -25.56 22.22
N SER A 369 4.37 -26.65 22.74
CA SER A 369 3.27 -26.59 23.72
C SER A 369 3.70 -26.21 25.15
N VAL A 370 5.00 -26.20 25.45
CA VAL A 370 5.55 -25.88 26.77
C VAL A 370 5.64 -24.37 26.97
N VAL A 371 6.32 -23.66 26.05
CA VAL A 371 6.53 -22.21 26.11
C VAL A 371 5.21 -21.43 26.15
N LEU A 372 4.23 -21.83 25.32
CA LEU A 372 2.93 -21.15 25.23
C LEU A 372 2.02 -21.39 26.45
N ARG A 373 2.24 -22.46 27.23
CA ARG A 373 1.45 -22.74 28.44
C ARG A 373 1.68 -21.69 29.53
N PHE A 374 2.90 -21.16 29.65
CA PHE A 374 3.26 -20.14 30.64
C PHE A 374 2.51 -18.82 30.41
N ARG A 375 2.36 -18.39 29.15
CA ARG A 375 1.73 -17.10 28.80
C ARG A 375 0.22 -17.05 29.06
N ARG A 376 -0.45 -18.20 29.18
CA ARG A 376 -1.89 -18.28 29.51
C ARG A 376 -2.22 -17.73 30.92
N LYS A 377 -1.24 -17.66 31.83
CA LYS A 377 -1.41 -17.15 33.20
C LYS A 377 -1.23 -15.62 33.33
N LEU A 378 -0.97 -14.90 32.23
CA LEU A 378 -0.62 -13.47 32.23
C LEU A 378 -1.48 -12.59 31.31
N TYR A 379 -2.49 -13.15 30.62
CA TYR A 379 -3.34 -12.36 29.71
C TYR A 379 -4.83 -12.70 29.94
N ASP A 380 -5.36 -12.15 31.03
CA ASP A 380 -6.78 -12.22 31.36
C ASP A 380 -7.44 -10.86 31.03
N PRO A 381 -8.26 -10.77 29.96
CA PRO A 381 -8.56 -9.50 29.30
C PRO A 381 -9.52 -8.56 30.05
N GLU A 382 -9.99 -8.95 31.24
CA GLU A 382 -10.93 -8.14 32.05
C GLU A 382 -10.22 -7.21 33.05
N ARG A 383 -8.97 -7.52 33.47
CA ARG A 383 -8.27 -6.75 34.53
C ARG A 383 -7.59 -5.44 34.07
N GLU A 384 -7.37 -5.27 32.77
CA GLU A 384 -6.77 -4.06 32.17
C GLU A 384 -7.77 -2.92 31.94
N ALA A 385 -9.05 -3.10 32.30
CA ALA A 385 -10.10 -2.11 32.05
C ALA A 385 -10.18 -0.99 33.13
N GLU A 386 -9.50 -1.16 34.26
CA GLU A 386 -9.81 -0.45 35.52
C GLU A 386 -8.61 0.30 36.13
N LYS A 387 -7.52 0.47 35.37
CA LYS A 387 -6.31 1.20 35.80
C LYS A 387 -5.94 2.32 34.84
N LEU A 388 -5.81 3.54 35.39
CA LEU A 388 -5.29 4.77 34.79
C LEU A 388 -6.01 5.21 33.48
N PHE A 389 -6.93 6.18 33.40
CA PHE A 389 -7.45 7.18 34.35
C PHE A 389 -6.44 7.77 35.34
N GLY A 390 -5.46 8.51 34.82
CA GLY A 390 -4.56 9.31 35.66
C GLY A 390 -3.54 10.15 34.87
N ILE A 391 -3.34 11.39 35.34
CA ILE A 391 -2.22 12.29 35.04
C ILE A 391 -2.26 13.01 33.67
N SER A 392 -1.64 14.19 33.61
CA SER A 392 -1.85 15.29 32.64
C SER A 392 -0.60 15.70 31.85
N SER A 393 -0.80 16.57 30.83
CA SER A 393 0.23 17.07 29.89
C SER A 393 1.07 18.24 30.45
N PRO A 394 2.27 18.47 29.86
CA PRO A 394 2.53 19.74 29.17
C PRO A 394 3.13 19.60 27.74
N ARG A 395 3.55 20.74 27.17
CA ARG A 395 4.01 21.08 25.78
C ARG A 395 5.55 21.00 25.63
N GLU A 396 6.25 21.20 24.50
CA GLU A 396 5.98 21.39 23.05
C GLU A 396 7.06 20.51 22.28
N SER A 397 7.80 20.72 21.16
CA SER A 397 8.01 21.68 20.02
C SER A 397 8.65 20.91 18.80
N ILE A 398 9.25 21.58 17.79
CA ILE A 398 9.79 21.03 16.49
C ILE A 398 10.98 21.92 15.99
N PRO A 399 12.26 21.47 15.71
CA PRO A 399 12.90 21.01 14.42
C PRO A 399 12.55 19.66 13.76
N HIS A 400 12.67 19.22 12.48
CA HIS A 400 13.33 19.58 11.19
C HIS A 400 14.89 19.58 11.16
N ASN A 401 15.62 19.05 10.13
CA ASN A 401 15.26 18.76 8.72
C ASN A 401 16.14 17.67 7.99
N HIS A 402 15.73 17.24 6.78
CA HIS A 402 16.43 16.61 5.61
C HIS A 402 17.82 15.92 5.75
N LEU A 403 18.17 14.77 5.13
CA LEU A 403 17.54 13.87 4.13
C LEU A 403 17.21 14.46 2.73
N GLU A 404 17.99 14.14 1.68
CA GLU A 404 17.49 13.68 0.36
C GLU A 404 18.65 13.21 -0.56
N ILE A 405 18.67 12.13 -1.36
CA ILE A 405 17.76 11.12 -1.99
C ILE A 405 17.03 11.44 -3.34
N LYS A 406 17.09 10.52 -4.36
CA LYS A 406 16.31 10.47 -5.63
C LYS A 406 15.74 9.06 -5.96
N SER A 407 14.65 8.95 -6.74
CA SER A 407 13.77 7.76 -6.95
C SER A 407 13.38 7.50 -8.41
N TYR A 408 12.61 6.44 -8.66
CA TYR A 408 11.35 6.40 -9.43
C TYR A 408 10.50 5.22 -8.86
N GLY A 409 9.31 4.88 -9.38
CA GLY A 409 8.50 3.76 -8.85
C GLY A 409 7.70 2.88 -9.82
N MET A 410 8.24 2.06 -10.73
CA MET A 410 9.62 1.76 -11.12
C MET A 410 10.58 1.14 -10.07
N GLY A 411 10.18 0.84 -8.84
CA GLY A 411 11.08 0.19 -7.85
C GLY A 411 11.88 -1.01 -8.40
N SER A 412 11.12 -1.99 -8.90
CA SER A 412 11.56 -3.18 -9.63
C SER A 412 12.12 -2.95 -11.05
N LEU A 413 12.11 -1.71 -11.53
CA LEU A 413 12.68 -1.28 -12.81
C LEU A 413 13.93 -0.41 -12.63
N ILE A 414 14.23 0.13 -11.43
CA ILE A 414 15.53 0.79 -11.19
C ILE A 414 16.59 -0.25 -10.95
N MET A 415 16.26 -1.30 -10.21
CA MET A 415 17.21 -2.40 -10.04
C MET A 415 17.66 -2.96 -11.41
N ALA A 416 16.75 -3.01 -12.40
CA ALA A 416 17.09 -3.24 -13.79
C ALA A 416 17.72 -2.04 -14.52
N ARG A 417 17.23 -0.80 -14.33
CA ARG A 417 17.70 0.39 -15.08
C ARG A 417 19.03 0.98 -14.61
N ALA A 418 19.46 0.73 -13.38
CA ALA A 418 20.81 1.06 -12.90
C ALA A 418 21.83 0.07 -13.47
N SER A 419 21.46 -1.21 -13.61
CA SER A 419 22.25 -2.20 -14.38
C SER A 419 22.22 -1.97 -15.90
N LEU A 420 21.31 -1.13 -16.40
CA LEU A 420 21.32 -0.63 -17.79
C LEU A 420 22.05 0.71 -17.94
N SER A 421 22.00 1.61 -16.95
CA SER A 421 22.65 2.92 -17.06
C SER A 421 24.15 2.77 -17.04
N THR A 422 24.72 1.87 -16.23
CA THR A 422 26.14 1.51 -16.28
C THR A 422 26.59 1.11 -17.70
N GLN A 423 25.79 0.32 -18.43
CA GLN A 423 26.08 0.00 -19.84
C GLN A 423 25.89 1.20 -20.79
N LEU A 424 24.90 2.06 -20.55
CA LEU A 424 24.61 3.21 -21.41
C LEU A 424 25.61 4.37 -21.23
N GLU A 425 26.02 4.65 -19.99
CA GLU A 425 27.03 5.64 -19.62
C GLU A 425 28.39 5.27 -20.26
N TYR A 426 28.78 3.99 -20.22
CA TYR A 426 29.99 3.52 -20.90
C TYR A 426 29.92 3.64 -22.44
N GLN A 427 28.74 3.39 -23.03
CA GLN A 427 28.50 3.61 -24.46
C GLN A 427 28.47 5.10 -24.87
N GLN A 428 28.22 6.02 -23.93
CA GLN A 428 28.33 7.47 -24.18
C GLN A 428 29.75 7.98 -23.96
N LEU A 429 30.45 7.52 -22.92
CA LEU A 429 31.86 7.82 -22.66
C LEU A 429 32.76 7.40 -23.83
N THR A 430 32.52 6.22 -24.42
CA THR A 430 33.25 5.76 -25.62
C THR A 430 32.97 6.61 -26.85
N LYS A 431 31.76 7.16 -27.03
CA LYS A 431 31.48 8.14 -28.10
C LYS A 431 32.23 9.46 -27.90
N PHE A 432 32.28 9.98 -26.67
CA PHE A 432 33.03 11.19 -26.37
C PHE A 432 34.56 11.00 -26.43
N GLN A 433 35.07 9.80 -26.15
CA GLN A 433 36.51 9.49 -26.30
C GLN A 433 36.93 9.20 -27.75
N ASN A 434 36.05 8.64 -28.59
CA ASN A 434 36.38 8.32 -29.98
C ASN A 434 36.28 9.51 -30.95
N GLY A 435 35.68 10.63 -30.54
CA GLY A 435 35.82 11.92 -31.24
C GLY A 435 35.02 12.07 -32.54
N ASP A 436 33.97 11.28 -32.75
CA ASP A 436 33.06 11.40 -33.90
C ASP A 436 32.22 12.70 -33.83
N VAL A 437 32.80 13.80 -34.30
CA VAL A 437 32.10 15.07 -34.57
C VAL A 437 31.59 15.08 -36.00
N LEU A 438 30.34 14.63 -36.21
CA LEU A 438 29.47 15.02 -37.34
C LEU A 438 27.99 14.62 -37.10
#